data_AF-A0A4R5YID9-F1
#
_entry.id   AF-A0A4R5YID9-F1
#
_cell.length_a   1.000
_cell.length_b   1.000
_cell.length_c   1.000
_cell.angle_alpha   90.00
_cell.angle_beta   90.00
_cell.angle_gamma   90.00
#
_symmetry.space_group_name_H-M   'P 1'
#
loop_
_entity.id
_entity.type
_entity.pdbx_description
1 polymer ?
#
loop_
_entity_poly.entity_id
_entity_poly.type
_entity_poly.pdbx_seq_one_letter_code
_entity_poly.pdbx_strand_id
1 'polypeptide(L)'
;MFVVAVVIAALAQLVVGFFYMASGLMAPLWAIVLLGVWWLLLTYIGVRLVQRRSYLVLLVPLVAVATWFGVMTFGEAVLGWTP
;
A
#
# COMPACT_ATOMS: atom_id res chain seq x y z
N MET A 1 7.70 16.18 -16.84
CA MET A 1 8.07 15.86 -15.44
C MET A 1 6.92 15.23 -14.66
N PHE A 2 5.72 15.81 -14.62
CA PHE A 2 4.59 15.24 -13.87
C PHE A 2 4.22 13.81 -14.26
N VAL A 3 4.14 13.50 -15.56
CA VAL A 3 3.82 12.14 -16.05
C VAL A 3 4.82 11.10 -15.53
N VAL A 4 6.11 11.43 -15.48
CA VAL A 4 7.15 10.54 -14.93
C VAL A 4 6.89 10.25 -13.46
N ALA A 5 6.54 11.28 -12.67
CA ALA A 5 6.18 11.09 -11.26
C ALA A 5 4.95 10.18 -11.08
N VAL A 6 3.94 10.31 -11.95
CA VAL A 6 2.76 9.43 -11.93
C VAL A 6 3.13 7.99 -12.26
N VAL A 7 3.96 7.77 -13.29
CA VAL A 7 4.41 6.42 -13.67
C VAL A 7 5.20 5.78 -12.53
N ILE A 8 6.15 6.52 -11.93
CA ILE A 8 6.92 6.04 -10.78
C ILE A 8 5.99 5.68 -9.62
N ALA A 9 5.06 6.57 -9.27
CA ALA A 9 4.14 6.32 -8.17
C ALA A 9 3.22 5.11 -8.44
N ALA A 10 2.72 4.96 -9.67
CA ALA A 10 1.87 3.84 -10.07
C ALA A 10 2.62 2.51 -10.03
N LEU A 11 3.85 2.46 -10.57
CA LEU A 11 4.69 1.26 -10.53
C LEU A 11 5.03 0.88 -9.08
N ALA A 12 5.43 1.85 -8.27
CA ALA A 12 5.69 1.61 -6.85
C ALA A 12 4.42 1.11 -6.13
N GLN A 13 3.26 1.70 -6.38
CA GLN A 13 1.99 1.29 -5.77
C GLN A 13 1.60 -0.14 -6.16
N LEU A 14 1.86 -0.56 -7.41
CA LEU A 14 1.64 -1.92 -7.88
C LEU A 14 2.57 -2.92 -7.21
N VAL A 15 3.87 -2.61 -7.11
CA VAL A 15 4.85 -3.43 -6.39
C VAL A 15 4.44 -3.61 -4.93
N VAL A 16 3.99 -2.54 -4.27
CA VAL A 16 3.48 -2.61 -2.90
C VAL A 16 2.21 -3.45 -2.82
N GLY A 17 1.31 -3.35 -3.80
CA GLY A 17 0.10 -4.18 -3.89
C GLY A 17 0.39 -5.68 -3.92
N PHE A 18 1.50 -6.09 -4.56
CA PHE A 18 1.96 -7.48 -4.52
C PHE A 18 2.30 -7.93 -3.08
N PHE A 19 3.02 -7.11 -2.31
CA PHE A 19 3.32 -7.42 -0.89
C PHE A 19 2.06 -7.48 -0.01
N TYR A 20 1.05 -6.67 -0.31
CA TYR A 20 -0.23 -6.74 0.38
C TYR A 20 -0.92 -8.08 0.13
N MET A 21 -0.89 -8.61 -1.10
CA MET A 21 -1.45 -9.93 -1.39
C MET A 21 -0.61 -11.07 -0.79
N ALA A 22 0.73 -10.96 -0.86
CA ALA A 22 1.65 -11.92 -0.27
C ALA A 22 1.55 -11.99 1.26
N SER A 23 1.03 -10.95 1.93
CA SER A 23 0.80 -10.97 3.38
C SER A 23 -0.12 -12.10 3.82
N GLY A 24 -0.95 -12.65 2.93
CA GLY A 24 -1.81 -13.79 3.24
C GLY A 24 -1.09 -15.10 3.52
N LEU A 25 0.21 -15.17 3.27
CA LEU A 25 1.05 -16.29 3.69
C LEU A 25 1.33 -16.27 5.20
N MET A 26 1.19 -15.12 5.85
CA MET A 26 1.51 -14.90 7.27
C MET A 26 0.30 -14.42 8.09
N ALA A 27 -0.55 -13.59 7.48
CA ALA A 27 -1.65 -12.90 8.14
C ALA A 27 -3.00 -13.60 7.91
N PRO A 28 -3.93 -13.53 8.88
CA PRO A 28 -5.27 -14.10 8.74
C PRO A 28 -6.12 -13.36 7.71
N LEU A 29 -7.13 -14.04 7.15
CA LEU A 29 -7.94 -13.51 6.04
C LEU A 29 -8.56 -12.14 6.30
N TRP A 30 -9.03 -11.87 7.51
CA TRP A 30 -9.62 -10.57 7.85
C TRP A 30 -8.60 -9.42 7.73
N ALA A 31 -7.33 -9.67 8.08
CA ALA A 31 -6.27 -8.67 7.99
C ALA A 31 -5.89 -8.42 6.52
N ILE A 32 -5.85 -9.47 5.69
CA ILE A 32 -5.65 -9.35 4.24
C ILE A 32 -6.77 -8.49 3.61
N VAL A 33 -8.02 -8.73 4.00
CA VAL A 33 -9.16 -7.94 3.50
C VAL A 33 -9.01 -6.47 3.90
N LEU A 34 -8.67 -6.18 5.15
CA LEU A 34 -8.44 -4.80 5.60
C LEU A 34 -7.27 -4.13 4.87
N LEU A 35 -6.15 -4.83 4.71
CA LEU A 35 -5.00 -4.35 3.95
C LEU A 35 -5.39 -4.10 2.48
N GLY A 36 -6.12 -5.01 1.84
CA GLY A 36 -6.60 -4.86 0.47
C GLY A 36 -7.51 -3.64 0.30
N VAL A 37 -8.45 -3.44 1.22
CA VAL A 37 -9.31 -2.24 1.25
C VAL A 37 -8.48 -0.98 1.43
N TRP A 38 -7.51 -0.99 2.35
CA TRP A 38 -6.60 0.14 2.58
C TRP A 38 -5.78 0.49 1.33
N TRP A 39 -5.24 -0.51 0.66
CA TRP A 39 -4.50 -0.32 -0.59
C TRP A 39 -5.37 0.28 -1.69
N LEU A 40 -6.61 -0.19 -1.84
CA LEU A 40 -7.57 0.38 -2.80
C LEU A 40 -7.89 1.84 -2.49
N LEU A 41 -8.07 2.19 -1.21
CA LEU A 41 -8.28 3.57 -0.77
C LEU A 41 -7.08 4.46 -1.12
N LEU A 42 -5.85 3.99 -0.86
CA LEU A 42 -4.64 4.73 -1.23
C LEU A 42 -4.52 4.90 -2.75
N THR A 43 -4.81 3.85 -3.52
CA THR A 43 -4.83 3.91 -4.99
C THR A 43 -5.86 4.92 -5.48
N TYR A 44 -7.06 4.94 -4.90
CA TYR A 44 -8.09 5.94 -5.21
C TYR A 44 -7.63 7.37 -4.90
N ILE A 45 -7.01 7.59 -3.73
CA ILE A 45 -6.41 8.89 -3.37
C ILE A 45 -5.33 9.28 -4.38
N GLY A 46 -4.48 8.34 -4.79
CA GLY A 46 -3.48 8.54 -5.83
C GLY A 46 -4.10 9.03 -7.13
N VAL A 47 -5.15 8.37 -7.62
CA VAL A 47 -5.89 8.79 -8.82
C VAL A 47 -6.47 10.20 -8.67
N ARG A 48 -7.06 10.53 -7.52
CA ARG A 48 -7.57 11.88 -7.24
C ARG A 48 -6.46 12.95 -7.24
N LEU A 49 -5.28 12.63 -6.71
CA LEU A 49 -4.12 13.52 -6.73
C LEU A 49 -3.58 13.72 -8.14
N VAL A 50 -3.57 12.66 -8.97
CA VAL A 50 -3.21 12.73 -10.39
C VAL A 50 -4.16 13.67 -11.14
N GLN A 51 -5.48 13.55 -10.92
CA GLN A 51 -6.49 14.42 -11.52
C GLN A 51 -6.27 15.90 -11.15
N ARG A 52 -5.81 16.16 -9.92
CA ARG A 52 -5.46 17.51 -9.43
C ARG A 52 -4.06 17.98 -9.85
N ARG A 53 -3.33 17.19 -10.66
CA ARG A 53 -1.94 17.45 -11.07
C ARG A 53 -0.97 17.66 -9.89
N SER A 54 -1.23 17.02 -8.74
CA SER A 54 -0.44 17.18 -7.53
C SER A 54 0.69 16.15 -7.42
N TYR A 55 1.90 16.63 -7.11
CA TYR A 55 3.07 15.77 -6.88
C TYR A 55 3.00 14.97 -5.57
N LEU A 56 2.02 15.23 -4.71
CA LEU A 56 1.74 14.42 -3.52
C LEU A 56 1.40 12.96 -3.86
N VAL A 57 1.10 12.64 -5.13
CA VAL A 57 0.96 11.26 -5.61
C VAL A 57 2.18 10.40 -5.29
N LEU A 58 3.38 10.98 -5.21
CA LEU A 58 4.61 10.26 -4.84
C LEU A 58 4.62 9.80 -3.38
N LEU A 59 3.84 10.43 -2.50
CA LEU A 59 3.72 10.03 -1.09
C LEU A 59 2.80 8.83 -0.91
N VAL A 60 1.90 8.56 -1.85
CA VAL A 60 0.93 7.45 -1.76
C VAL A 60 1.62 6.09 -1.59
N PRO A 61 2.58 5.68 -2.46
CA PRO A 61 3.28 4.41 -2.27
C PRO A 61 4.15 4.40 -1.01
N LEU A 62 4.68 5.54 -0.57
CA LEU A 62 5.44 5.62 0.68
C LEU A 62 4.56 5.33 1.91
N VAL A 63 3.35 5.91 1.94
CA VAL A 63 2.36 5.62 3.00
C VAL A 63 1.92 4.17 2.93
N ALA A 64 1.76 3.61 1.73
CA ALA A 64 1.41 2.20 1.54
C ALA A 64 2.48 1.26 2.12
N VAL A 65 3.77 1.51 1.83
CA VAL A 65 4.90 0.75 2.39
C VAL A 65 4.94 0.89 3.91
N ALA A 66 4.87 2.11 4.43
CA ALA A 66 4.96 2.37 5.86
C ALA A 66 3.82 1.68 6.63
N THR A 67 2.59 1.74 6.10
CA THR A 67 1.44 1.09 6.72
C THR A 67 1.61 -0.43 6.71
N TRP A 68 2.01 -1.01 5.57
CA TRP A 68 2.21 -2.46 5.46
C TRP A 68 3.29 -2.95 6.42
N PHE A 69 4.44 -2.29 6.44
CA PHE A 69 5.54 -2.66 7.31
C PHE A 69 5.10 -2.58 8.78
N GLY A 70 4.46 -1.48 9.18
CA GLY A 70 3.93 -1.31 10.53
C GLY A 70 2.91 -2.38 10.92
N VAL A 71 1.97 -2.72 10.04
CA VAL A 71 0.96 -3.75 10.30
C VAL A 71 1.58 -5.14 10.40
N MET A 72 2.53 -5.49 9.53
CA MET A 72 3.21 -6.79 9.58
C MET A 72 4.06 -6.92 10.84
N THR A 73 4.86 -5.92 11.19
CA THR A 73 5.66 -5.92 12.42
C THR A 73 4.78 -5.97 13.67
N PHE A 74 3.66 -5.22 13.68
CA PHE A 74 2.71 -5.27 14.78
C PHE A 74 2.01 -6.63 14.88
N GLY A 75 1.60 -7.19 13.74
CA GLY A 75 0.96 -8.50 13.67
C GLY A 75 1.85 -9.61 14.18
N GLU A 76 3.13 -9.61 13.81
CA GLU A 76 4.13 -10.54 14.33
C GLU A 76 4.33 -10.36 15.85
N ALA A 77 4.58 -9.13 16.31
CA ALA A 77 4.93 -8.86 17.70
C ALA A 77 3.76 -8.98 18.70
N VAL A 78 2.53 -8.68 18.27
CA VAL A 78 1.37 -8.53 19.17
C VAL A 78 0.28 -9.55 18.89
N LEU A 79 0.05 -9.90 17.62
CA LEU A 79 -1.02 -10.82 17.20
C LEU A 79 -0.51 -12.24 16.95
N GLY A 80 0.80 -12.46 17.06
CA GLY A 80 1.44 -13.77 16.86
C GLY A 80 1.37 -14.27 15.42
N TRP A 81 1.34 -13.37 14.43
CA TRP A 81 1.40 -13.78 13.02
C TRP A 81 2.79 -14.35 12.71
N THR A 82 2.81 -15.56 12.18
CA THR A 82 4.03 -16.25 11.77
C THR A 82 3.89 -16.69 10.32
N PRO A 83 5.01 -16.80 9.57
CA PRO A 83 5.00 -17.55 8.32
C PRO A 83 4.62 -19.02 8.51
#